data_AF-A0A1R2ALI9-F1
#
_entry.id   AF-A0A1R2ALI9-F1
#
_cell.length_a   1.000
_cell.length_b   1.000
_cell.length_c   1.000
_cell.angle_alpha   90.00
_cell.angle_beta   90.00
_cell.angle_gamma   90.00
#
_symmetry.space_group_name_H-M   'P 1'
#
loop_
_entity.id
_entity.type
_entity.pdbx_description
1 polymer ?
#
loop_
_entity_poly.entity_id
_entity_poly.type
_entity_poly.pdbx_seq_one_letter_code
_entity_poly.pdbx_strand_id
1 'polypeptide(L)'
;MEKVLNSDHPDLATIYNNLGSLYNNLNEKKKALELYEKCKNIREKVLNSDHPDLAKIYNNLGGLYNNLNEKKKALKLYEKCKNILEKVLNSDHPDQI
;
A
#
# COMPACT_ATOMS: atom_id res chain seq x y z
N MET A 1 22.23 3.43 23.89
CA MET A 1 22.06 2.94 22.51
C MET A 1 20.78 3.54 21.96
N GLU A 2 20.88 4.68 21.27
CA GLU A 2 19.77 5.16 20.44
C GLU A 2 19.60 4.15 19.31
N LYS A 3 18.48 3.41 19.33
CA LYS A 3 18.02 2.68 18.15
C LYS A 3 17.79 3.76 17.10
N VAL A 4 18.71 3.88 16.15
CA VAL A 4 18.47 4.66 14.94
C VAL A 4 17.24 4.02 14.30
N LEU A 5 16.08 4.65 14.48
CA LEU A 5 14.90 4.38 13.67
C LEU A 5 15.32 4.78 12.26
N ASN A 6 15.98 3.87 11.55
CA ASN A 6 16.14 3.97 10.12
C ASN A 6 14.73 4.23 9.60
N SER A 7 14.56 5.28 8.81
CA SER A 7 13.28 5.67 8.21
C SER A 7 12.66 4.59 7.32
N ASP A 8 13.35 3.45 7.18
CA ASP A 8 12.94 2.22 6.50
C ASP A 8 12.43 1.10 7.44
N HIS A 9 12.15 1.38 8.72
CA HIS A 9 11.64 0.34 9.62
C HIS A 9 10.22 -0.13 9.21
N PRO A 10 9.94 -1.45 9.12
CA PRO A 10 8.61 -1.97 8.72
C PRO A 10 7.44 -1.42 9.54
N ASP A 11 7.62 -1.25 10.85
CA ASP A 11 6.60 -0.66 11.73
C ASP A 11 6.25 0.78 11.35
N LEU A 12 7.23 1.55 10.87
CA LEU A 12 7.01 2.92 10.41
C LEU A 12 6.16 2.95 9.13
N ALA A 13 6.28 1.94 8.27
CA ALA A 13 5.42 1.81 7.10
C ALA A 13 3.94 1.65 7.50
N THR A 14 3.65 0.86 8.54
CA THR A 14 2.29 0.72 9.06
C THR A 14 1.74 2.06 9.55
N ILE A 15 2.56 2.84 10.28
CA ILE A 15 2.20 4.17 10.75
C ILE A 15 1.93 5.11 9.57
N TYR A 16 2.81 5.12 8.55
CA TYR A 16 2.62 5.93 7.35
C TYR A 16 1.34 5.58 6.58
N ASN A 17 0.99 4.29 6.46
CA ASN A 17 -0.28 3.89 5.86
C ASN A 17 -1.48 4.45 6.62
N ASN A 18 -1.46 4.36 7.95
CA ASN A 18 -2.56 4.81 8.80
C ASN A 18 -2.70 6.34 8.77
N LEU A 19 -1.59 7.08 8.85
CA LEU A 19 -1.57 8.53 8.70
C LEU A 19 -2.04 8.95 7.29
N GLY A 20 -1.62 8.24 6.24
CA GLY A 20 -2.08 8.48 4.88
C GLY A 20 -3.60 8.37 4.76
N SER A 21 -4.19 7.35 5.40
CA SER A 21 -5.65 7.18 5.46
C SER A 21 -6.35 8.31 6.19
N LEU A 22 -5.79 8.73 7.34
CA LEU A 22 -6.34 9.84 8.09
C LEU A 22 -6.31 11.14 7.28
N TYR A 23 -5.19 11.48 6.64
CA TYR A 23 -5.09 12.68 5.80
C TYR A 23 -5.99 12.60 4.56
N ASN A 24 -6.19 11.42 3.98
CA ASN A 24 -7.14 11.25 2.87
C ASN A 24 -8.58 11.58 3.33
N ASN A 25 -8.96 11.14 4.52
CA ASN A 25 -10.26 11.44 5.14
C ASN A 25 -10.41 12.93 5.49
N LEU A 26 -9.31 13.59 5.88
CA LEU A 26 -9.25 15.05 6.10
C LEU A 26 -9.18 15.87 4.78
N ASN A 27 -9.30 15.21 3.63
CA ASN A 27 -9.19 15.82 2.30
C ASN A 27 -7.80 16.43 1.98
N GLU A 28 -6.79 16.12 2.79
CA GLU A 28 -5.40 16.55 2.64
C GLU A 28 -4.64 15.62 1.69
N LYS A 29 -5.06 15.59 0.42
CA LYS A 29 -4.66 14.56 -0.55
C LYS A 29 -3.15 14.51 -0.83
N LYS A 30 -2.46 15.67 -0.81
CA LYS A 30 -1.00 15.75 -1.01
C LYS A 30 -0.24 15.05 0.10
N LYS A 31 -0.60 15.31 1.37
CA LYS A 31 0.00 14.66 2.53
C LYS A 31 -0.29 13.16 2.54
N ALA A 32 -1.52 12.78 2.20
CA ALA A 32 -1.90 11.38 2.07
C ALA A 32 -1.03 10.65 1.04
N LEU A 33 -0.80 11.25 -0.13
CA LEU A 33 0.02 10.67 -1.19
C LEU A 33 1.47 10.46 -0.74
N GLU A 34 2.08 11.48 -0.12
CA GLU A 34 3.45 11.40 0.37
C GLU A 34 3.63 10.26 1.39
N LEU A 35 2.67 10.12 2.31
CA LEU A 35 2.71 9.09 3.33
C LEU A 35 2.50 7.68 2.74
N TYR A 36 1.58 7.52 1.79
CA TYR A 36 1.40 6.23 1.14
C TYR A 36 2.62 5.83 0.29
N GLU A 37 3.27 6.76 -0.40
CA GLU A 37 4.52 6.45 -1.14
C GLU A 37 5.68 6.11 -0.19
N LYS A 38 5.80 6.80 0.96
CA LYS A 38 6.77 6.39 2.00
C LYS A 38 6.48 4.97 2.49
N CYS A 39 5.22 4.65 2.81
CA CYS A 39 4.82 3.30 3.20
C CYS A 39 5.20 2.26 2.12
N LYS A 40 4.85 2.55 0.86
CA LYS A 40 5.14 1.69 -0.29
C LYS A 40 6.63 1.42 -0.45
N ASN A 41 7.46 2.47 -0.44
CA ASN A 41 8.91 2.35 -0.60
C ASN A 41 9.55 1.47 0.48
N ILE A 42 9.10 1.58 1.74
CA ILE A 42 9.60 0.73 2.83
C ILE A 42 9.17 -0.73 2.59
N ARG A 43 7.91 -0.94 2.25
CA ARG A 43 7.34 -2.29 2.09
C ARG A 43 7.91 -3.00 0.86
N GLU A 44 8.16 -2.30 -0.23
CA GLU A 44 8.81 -2.85 -1.44
C GLU A 44 10.27 -3.25 -1.20
N LYS A 45 10.97 -2.65 -0.22
CA LYS A 45 12.33 -3.07 0.17
C LYS A 45 12.37 -4.35 1.00
N VAL A 46 11.31 -4.62 1.76
CA VAL A 46 11.29 -5.69 2.79
C VAL A 46 10.44 -6.88 2.36
N LEU A 47 9.44 -6.66 1.50
CA LEU A 47 8.47 -7.66 1.10
C LEU A 47 8.62 -8.03 -0.38
N ASN A 48 8.29 -9.28 -0.69
CA ASN A 48 8.14 -9.72 -2.08
C ASN A 48 7.01 -8.94 -2.77
N SER A 49 7.13 -8.78 -4.09
CA SER A 49 6.19 -8.00 -4.90
C SER A 49 4.73 -8.48 -4.86
N ASP A 50 4.51 -9.74 -4.49
CA ASP A 50 3.19 -10.38 -4.34
C ASP A 50 2.72 -10.46 -2.87
N HIS A 51 3.32 -9.71 -1.94
CA HIS A 51 2.93 -9.76 -0.54
C HIS A 51 1.59 -9.04 -0.28
N PRO A 52 0.65 -9.62 0.50
CA PRO A 52 -0.66 -9.02 0.80
C PRO A 52 -0.63 -7.57 1.32
N ASP A 53 0.36 -7.24 2.16
CA ASP A 53 0.55 -5.87 2.66
C ASP A 53 0.74 -4.84 1.53
N LEU A 54 1.37 -5.20 0.40
CA LEU A 54 1.48 -4.31 -0.76
C LEU A 54 0.12 -4.10 -1.43
N ALA A 55 -0.73 -5.13 -1.48
CA ALA A 55 -2.10 -4.99 -2.00
C ALA A 55 -2.90 -3.94 -1.23
N LYS A 56 -2.80 -3.94 0.10
CA LYS A 56 -3.47 -2.93 0.95
C LYS A 56 -3.02 -1.50 0.62
N ILE A 57 -1.73 -1.30 0.36
CA ILE A 57 -1.17 0.01 -0.02
C ILE A 57 -1.67 0.42 -1.40
N TYR A 58 -1.67 -0.49 -2.38
CA TYR A 58 -2.19 -0.21 -3.72
C TYR A 58 -3.69 0.11 -3.71
N ASN A 59 -4.48 -0.57 -2.89
CA ASN A 59 -5.89 -0.25 -2.70
C ASN A 59 -6.08 1.18 -2.17
N ASN A 60 -5.30 1.56 -1.15
CA ASN A 60 -5.38 2.89 -0.55
C ASN A 60 -4.94 4.00 -1.52
N LEU A 61 -3.86 3.79 -2.27
CA LEU A 61 -3.43 4.68 -3.34
C LEU A 61 -4.48 4.76 -4.45
N GLY A 62 -5.11 3.64 -4.82
CA GLY A 62 -6.22 3.60 -5.78
C GLY A 62 -7.39 4.47 -5.34
N GLY A 63 -7.79 4.38 -4.07
CA GLY A 63 -8.82 5.23 -3.47
C GLY A 63 -8.45 6.71 -3.49
N LEU A 64 -7.20 7.03 -3.16
CA LEU A 64 -6.69 8.39 -3.19
C LEU A 64 -6.72 8.98 -4.62
N TYR A 65 -6.22 8.26 -5.63
CA TYR A 65 -6.28 8.73 -7.02
C TYR A 65 -7.70 8.82 -7.56
N ASN A 66 -8.61 7.94 -7.11
CA ASN A 66 -10.02 8.03 -7.46
C ASN A 66 -10.64 9.34 -6.94
N ASN A 67 -10.28 9.74 -5.71
CA ASN A 67 -10.70 11.01 -5.09
C ASN A 67 -10.06 12.23 -5.79
N LEU A 68 -8.87 12.09 -6.37
CA LEU A 68 -8.22 13.11 -7.20
C LEU A 68 -8.75 13.16 -8.64
N ASN A 69 -9.79 12.38 -8.96
CA ASN A 69 -10.34 12.21 -10.31
C ASN A 69 -9.36 11.64 -11.34
N GLU A 70 -8.25 11.05 -10.90
CA GLU A 70 -7.25 10.39 -11.75
C GLU A 70 -7.63 8.92 -11.99
N LYS A 71 -8.78 8.70 -12.63
CA LYS A 71 -9.41 7.37 -12.75
C LYS A 71 -8.50 6.32 -13.39
N LYS A 72 -7.70 6.69 -14.38
CA LYS A 72 -6.75 5.76 -15.05
C LYS A 72 -5.66 5.26 -14.10
N LYS A 73 -5.15 6.10 -13.20
CA LYS A 73 -4.16 5.69 -12.19
C LYS A 73 -4.81 4.83 -11.11
N ALA A 74 -6.00 5.23 -10.66
CA ALA A 74 -6.76 4.46 -9.68
C ALA A 74 -7.03 3.03 -10.17
N LEU A 75 -7.50 2.88 -11.42
CA LEU A 75 -7.77 1.58 -12.02
C LEU A 75 -6.53 0.67 -12.02
N LYS A 76 -5.39 1.17 -12.50
CA LYS A 76 -4.12 0.40 -12.52
C LYS A 76 -3.71 -0.08 -11.13
N LEU A 77 -3.91 0.75 -10.11
CA LEU A 77 -3.56 0.40 -8.73
C LEU A 77 -4.52 -0.64 -8.15
N TYR A 78 -5.82 -0.52 -8.44
CA TYR A 78 -6.80 -1.54 -8.05
C TYR A 78 -6.57 -2.88 -8.75
N GLU A 79 -6.22 -2.87 -10.03
CA GLU A 79 -5.84 -4.09 -10.75
C GLU A 79 -4.60 -4.74 -10.13
N LYS A 80 -3.59 -3.94 -9.78
CA LYS A 80 -2.40 -4.46 -9.10
C LYS A 80 -2.73 -5.06 -7.73
N CYS A 81 -3.57 -4.39 -6.94
CA CYS A 81 -4.09 -4.93 -5.67
C CYS A 81 -4.81 -6.27 -5.88
N LYS A 82 -5.74 -6.32 -6.83
CA LYS A 82 -6.51 -7.52 -7.17
C LYS A 82 -5.60 -8.68 -7.55
N ASN A 83 -4.64 -8.45 -8.47
CA ASN A 83 -3.73 -9.50 -8.93
C ASN A 83 -2.89 -10.10 -7.80
N ILE A 84 -2.45 -9.28 -6.84
CA ILE A 84 -1.71 -9.75 -5.66
C ILE A 84 -2.62 -10.64 -4.79
N LEU A 85 -3.84 -10.18 -4.51
CA LEU A 85 -4.78 -10.95 -3.68
C LEU A 85 -5.20 -12.26 -4.36
N GLU A 86 -5.42 -12.27 -5.67
CA GLU A 86 -5.72 -13.49 -6.43
C GLU A 86 -4.58 -14.50 -6.34
N LYS A 87 -3.32 -14.06 -6.48
CA LYS A 87 -2.16 -14.94 -6.32
C LYS A 87 -2.08 -15.55 -4.93
N VAL A 88 -2.25 -14.73 -3.88
CA VAL A 88 -2.19 -15.18 -2.48
C VAL A 88 -3.27 -16.22 -2.21
N LEU A 89 -4.51 -15.95 -2.62
CA LEU A 89 -5.62 -16.88 -2.45
C LEU A 89 -5.39 -18.19 -3.22
N ASN A 90 -4.87 -18.12 -4.45
CA ASN A 90 -4.59 -19.31 -5.25
C ASN A 90 -3.37 -20.10 -4.73
N SER A 91 -2.38 -19.45 -4.12
CA SER A 91 -1.23 -20.14 -3.50
C SER A 91 -1.56 -20.78 -2.15
N ASP A 92 -2.54 -20.24 -1.42
CA ASP A 92 -3.02 -20.79 -0.14
C ASP A 92 -4.05 -21.91 -0.32
N HIS A 93 -4.43 -22.23 -1.57
CA HIS A 93 -5.24 -23.40 -1.92
C HIS A 93 -4.36 -24.50 -2.56
N PRO A 94 -3.73 -25.38 -1.76
CA PRO A 94 -2.98 -26.53 -2.29
C PRO A 94 -3.86 -27.62 -2.95
N ASP A 95 -5.19 -27.50 -2.91
CA ASP A 95 -6.11 -28.50 -3.46
C ASP A 95 -6.71 -28.06 -4.82
N GLN A 96 -5.87 -28.10 -5.85
CA GLN A 96 -6.32 -28.30 -7.23
C GLN A 96 -5.48 -29.40 -7.89
N ILE A 97 -5.56 -30.62 -7.34
CA ILE A 97 -5.27 -31.88 -8.06
C ILE A 97 -6.31 -32.91 -7.65
#